data_AF-A0A359I7R6-F1
#
_entry.id   AF-A0A359I7R6-F1
#
_cell.length_a   1.000
_cell.length_b   1.000
_cell.length_c   1.000
_cell.angle_alpha   90.00
_cell.angle_beta   90.00
_cell.angle_gamma   90.00
#
_symmetry.space_group_name_H-M   'P 1'
#
loop_
_entity.id
_entity.type
_entity.pdbx_description
1 polymer ?
#
loop_
_entity_poly.entity_id
_entity_poly.type
_entity_poly.pdbx_seq_one_letter_code
_entity_poly.pdbx_strand_id
1 'polypeptide(L)'
;IYAQTMNGRTQYGFVVGAWVPDYMEGRIKKHELTRRDKEEDRMKHVRCNNANIEPVFFAFPDNTVLENIIREVTAGTPEYDFVAPDGFGHTLWVIECPETIKTITEEFEKIPNLYIADGHHRSAAAALVGAEKAAANPNHTGEEEYNYFMAVAFPASHLNIIDYNRVVKDLNGLTPAEFLDKLSENFIVEDKGTEIYTPSALHNFSLYLDGKWHSLTAKAGTFNDEDPIGVLDVTVSSDLILRDILNITDLRSDKRIDFVGGIRGLGELKRRVDSGEMAMALALYPVTMDQLINIADTGNIMPPKTTWFEPKLRSGLVIHKLDD
;
A
#
# COMPACT_ATOMS: atom_id res chain seq x y z
N ILE A 1 -19.08 8.25 5.07
CA ILE A 1 -18.08 8.38 3.96
C ILE A 1 -16.93 9.22 4.44
N TYR A 2 -15.70 8.80 4.17
CA TYR A 2 -14.49 9.54 4.46
C TYR A 2 -13.76 9.83 3.15
N ALA A 3 -13.51 11.11 2.88
CA ALA A 3 -12.70 11.57 1.76
C ALA A 3 -11.33 12.05 2.22
N GLN A 4 -10.32 11.77 1.40
CA GLN A 4 -8.97 12.30 1.55
C GLN A 4 -8.57 13.01 0.26
N THR A 5 -8.06 14.24 0.38
CA THR A 5 -7.67 15.07 -0.76
C THR A 5 -6.17 15.40 -0.70
N MET A 6 -5.45 15.11 -1.77
CA MET A 6 -4.03 15.45 -1.94
C MET A 6 -3.78 15.84 -3.40
N ASN A 7 -3.06 16.94 -3.62
CA ASN A 7 -2.66 17.42 -4.95
C ASN A 7 -3.83 17.54 -5.94
N GLY A 8 -5.00 18.00 -5.47
CA GLY A 8 -6.20 18.17 -6.29
C GLY A 8 -6.94 16.87 -6.64
N ARG A 9 -6.46 15.70 -6.20
CA ARG A 9 -7.16 14.43 -6.32
C ARG A 9 -7.82 14.07 -4.99
N THR A 10 -9.07 13.62 -5.06
CA THR A 10 -9.83 13.16 -3.90
C THR A 10 -10.17 11.68 -4.05
N GLN A 11 -9.99 10.91 -2.98
CA GLN A 11 -10.44 9.53 -2.87
C GLN A 11 -11.54 9.43 -1.81
N TYR A 12 -12.60 8.69 -2.09
CA TYR A 12 -13.76 8.52 -1.23
C TYR A 12 -13.90 7.06 -0.80
N GLY A 13 -14.06 6.83 0.50
CA GLY A 13 -14.23 5.50 1.08
C GLY A 13 -15.37 5.41 2.08
N PHE A 14 -15.91 4.21 2.23
CA PHE A 14 -16.89 3.88 3.25
C PHE A 14 -16.16 3.48 4.53
N VAL A 15 -16.46 4.17 5.63
CA VAL A 15 -16.03 3.72 6.96
C VAL A 15 -16.98 2.60 7.39
N VAL A 16 -16.43 1.42 7.69
CA VAL A 16 -17.19 0.19 7.93
C VAL A 16 -16.62 -0.60 9.11
N GLY A 17 -17.47 -1.42 9.73
CA GLY A 17 -17.05 -2.52 10.60
C GLY A 17 -16.78 -3.77 9.77
N ALA A 18 -15.52 -4.11 9.54
CA ALA A 18 -15.13 -5.30 8.81
C ALA A 18 -15.28 -6.54 9.68
N TRP A 19 -16.01 -7.55 9.19
CA TRP A 19 -16.31 -8.74 9.97
C TRP A 19 -15.06 -9.61 10.16
N VAL A 20 -14.77 -9.98 11.41
CA VAL A 20 -13.58 -10.77 11.77
C VAL A 20 -13.53 -12.13 11.05
N PRO A 21 -14.64 -12.88 10.92
CA PRO A 21 -14.66 -14.10 10.11
C PRO A 21 -14.22 -13.91 8.66
N ASP A 22 -14.56 -12.81 7.98
CA ASP A 22 -14.11 -12.57 6.61
C ASP A 22 -12.59 -12.46 6.49
N TYR A 23 -11.92 -11.95 7.54
CA TYR A 23 -10.47 -11.98 7.63
C TYR A 23 -9.93 -13.39 7.89
N MET A 24 -10.54 -14.13 8.82
CA MET A 24 -10.10 -15.49 9.18
C MET A 24 -10.29 -16.50 8.05
N GLU A 25 -11.35 -16.32 7.25
CA GLU A 25 -11.73 -17.18 6.12
C GLU A 25 -11.09 -16.75 4.80
N GLY A 26 -10.38 -15.62 4.79
CA GLY A 26 -9.61 -15.16 3.62
C GLY A 26 -10.44 -14.49 2.52
N ARG A 27 -11.61 -13.94 2.85
CA ARG A 27 -12.36 -13.00 1.98
C ARG A 27 -11.75 -11.60 2.03
N ILE A 28 -11.17 -11.22 3.17
CA ILE A 28 -10.28 -10.05 3.25
C ILE A 28 -8.87 -10.51 2.86
N LYS A 29 -8.47 -10.20 1.63
CA LYS A 29 -7.25 -10.66 0.99
C LYS A 29 -6.02 -9.90 1.46
N LYS A 30 -4.99 -10.67 1.78
CA LYS A 30 -3.65 -10.20 2.14
C LYS A 30 -2.74 -10.37 0.93
N HIS A 31 -1.80 -9.46 0.77
CA HIS A 31 -0.69 -9.60 -0.18
C HIS A 31 0.67 -9.30 0.46
N GLU A 32 0.69 -9.05 1.78
CA GLU A 32 1.91 -8.88 2.57
C GLU A 32 1.87 -9.79 3.81
N LEU A 33 3.05 -10.26 4.22
CA LEU A 33 3.21 -10.97 5.49
C LEU A 33 3.28 -9.99 6.65
N THR A 34 2.56 -10.33 7.70
CA THR A 34 2.70 -9.67 8.99
C THR A 34 3.90 -10.19 9.75
N ARG A 35 4.31 -9.43 10.78
CA ARG A 35 5.42 -9.75 11.68
C ARG A 35 4.85 -9.84 13.08
N ARG A 36 5.20 -10.92 13.77
CA ARG A 36 4.69 -11.23 15.11
C ARG A 36 4.95 -10.12 16.13
N ASP A 37 6.12 -9.49 16.10
CA ASP A 37 6.46 -8.39 17.00
C ASP A 37 5.56 -7.16 16.80
N LYS A 38 5.21 -6.86 15.55
CA LYS A 38 4.30 -5.76 15.18
C LYS A 38 2.84 -6.10 15.47
N GLU A 39 2.43 -7.35 15.29
CA GLU A 39 1.09 -7.80 15.65
C GLU A 39 0.87 -7.72 17.16
N GLU A 40 1.79 -8.25 17.96
CA GLU A 40 1.72 -8.21 19.44
C GLU A 40 1.63 -6.79 19.99
N ASP A 41 2.41 -5.85 19.42
CA ASP A 41 2.33 -4.43 19.75
C ASP A 41 0.93 -3.86 19.48
N ARG A 42 0.37 -4.15 18.30
CA ARG A 42 -0.97 -3.69 17.91
C ARG A 42 -2.09 -4.35 18.71
N MET A 43 -1.95 -5.63 19.05
CA MET A 43 -2.90 -6.33 19.92
C MET A 43 -2.93 -5.71 21.31
N LYS A 44 -1.76 -5.39 21.89
CA LYS A 44 -1.70 -4.65 23.17
C LYS A 44 -2.43 -3.31 23.07
N HIS A 45 -2.21 -2.58 21.99
CA HIS A 45 -2.89 -1.31 21.75
C HIS A 45 -4.42 -1.47 21.73
N VAL A 46 -4.96 -2.45 20.99
CA VAL A 46 -6.42 -2.72 20.94
C VAL A 46 -6.96 -3.15 22.30
N ARG A 47 -6.27 -4.08 22.99
CA ARG A 47 -6.69 -4.57 24.31
C ARG A 47 -6.72 -3.48 25.38
N CYS A 48 -5.66 -2.65 25.44
CA CYS A 48 -5.56 -1.59 26.44
C CYS A 48 -6.62 -0.51 26.26
N ASN A 49 -6.94 -0.14 25.02
CA ASN A 49 -7.94 0.88 24.74
C ASN A 49 -9.36 0.33 24.66
N ASN A 50 -9.52 -1.00 24.56
CA ASN A 50 -10.77 -1.68 24.23
C ASN A 50 -11.45 -1.11 22.96
N ALA A 51 -10.64 -0.71 21.97
CA ALA A 51 -11.11 -0.03 20.77
C ALA A 51 -10.14 -0.19 19.59
N ASN A 52 -10.68 -0.08 18.38
CA ASN A 52 -9.93 0.14 17.15
C ASN A 52 -9.90 1.66 16.92
N ILE A 53 -8.72 2.26 17.03
CA ILE A 53 -8.53 3.72 16.93
C ILE A 53 -7.90 4.11 15.57
N GLU A 54 -7.33 3.13 14.87
CA GLU A 54 -6.68 3.34 13.58
C GLU A 54 -7.40 2.48 12.53
N PRO A 55 -8.09 3.09 11.54
CA PRO A 55 -8.82 2.31 10.57
C PRO A 55 -7.86 1.61 9.61
N VAL A 56 -8.22 0.39 9.22
CA VAL A 56 -7.54 -0.32 8.15
C VAL A 56 -7.92 0.28 6.79
N PHE A 57 -6.99 0.34 5.85
CA PHE A 57 -7.24 0.82 4.49
C PHE A 57 -7.57 -0.37 3.61
N PHE A 58 -8.81 -0.46 3.14
CA PHE A 58 -9.26 -1.46 2.17
C PHE A 58 -9.50 -0.89 0.78
N ALA A 59 -9.35 -1.76 -0.21
CA ALA A 59 -9.81 -1.54 -1.57
C ALA A 59 -10.88 -2.58 -1.93
N PHE A 60 -11.81 -2.21 -2.80
CA PHE A 60 -12.81 -3.12 -3.38
C PHE A 60 -13.02 -2.81 -4.87
N PRO A 61 -13.50 -3.79 -5.68
CA PRO A 61 -13.79 -3.56 -7.10
C PRO A 61 -14.83 -2.46 -7.30
N ASP A 62 -14.71 -1.69 -8.37
CA ASP A 62 -15.67 -0.60 -8.61
C ASP A 62 -17.11 -1.13 -8.70
N ASN A 63 -18.02 -0.44 -8.03
CA ASN A 63 -19.44 -0.77 -8.00
C ASN A 63 -20.25 0.49 -8.27
N THR A 64 -21.07 0.46 -9.33
CA THR A 64 -21.84 1.63 -9.79
C THR A 64 -22.86 2.11 -8.75
N VAL A 65 -23.48 1.21 -7.98
CA VAL A 65 -24.45 1.57 -6.95
C VAL A 65 -23.75 2.30 -5.80
N LEU A 66 -22.64 1.73 -5.31
CA LEU A 66 -21.84 2.34 -4.25
C LEU A 66 -21.24 3.70 -4.68
N GLU A 67 -20.78 3.82 -5.93
CA GLU A 67 -20.31 5.08 -6.50
C GLU A 67 -21.41 6.15 -6.56
N ASN A 68 -22.63 5.78 -6.95
CA ASN A 68 -23.76 6.71 -6.92
C ASN A 68 -24.08 7.18 -5.50
N ILE A 69 -24.07 6.26 -4.53
CA ILE A 69 -24.24 6.60 -3.11
C ILE A 69 -23.14 7.56 -2.63
N ILE A 70 -21.88 7.34 -3.03
CA ILE A 70 -20.79 8.27 -2.74
C ILE A 70 -21.13 9.67 -3.25
N ARG A 71 -21.54 9.79 -4.51
CA ARG A 71 -21.86 11.09 -5.13
C ARG A 71 -23.03 11.78 -4.45
N GLU A 72 -24.09 11.05 -4.16
CA GLU A 72 -25.31 11.60 -3.53
C GLU A 72 -25.01 12.10 -2.11
N VAL A 73 -24.34 11.29 -1.29
CA VAL A 73 -24.00 11.66 0.09
C VAL A 73 -23.01 12.83 0.13
N THR A 74 -22.00 12.82 -0.74
CA THR A 74 -20.95 13.85 -0.74
C THR A 74 -21.37 15.18 -1.39
N ALA A 75 -22.52 15.22 -2.07
CA ALA A 75 -23.16 16.46 -2.48
C ALA A 75 -23.83 17.21 -1.31
N GLY A 76 -24.03 16.54 -0.18
CA GLY A 76 -24.54 17.14 1.06
C GLY A 76 -23.46 17.82 1.90
N THR A 77 -23.88 18.36 3.05
CA THR A 77 -22.99 19.02 4.01
C THR A 77 -22.15 17.97 4.77
N PRO A 78 -20.82 18.12 4.83
CA PRO A 78 -19.98 17.25 5.64
C PRO A 78 -20.12 17.55 7.14
N GLU A 79 -19.95 16.52 7.96
CA GLU A 79 -19.84 16.61 9.43
C GLU A 79 -18.50 17.20 9.85
N TYR A 80 -17.43 16.78 9.17
CA TYR A 80 -16.08 17.31 9.37
C TYR A 80 -15.48 17.68 8.02
N ASP A 81 -14.83 18.85 7.95
CA ASP A 81 -14.07 19.28 6.78
C ASP A 81 -12.87 20.11 7.22
N PHE A 82 -11.65 19.59 7.06
CA PHE A 82 -10.44 20.27 7.50
C PHE A 82 -9.21 19.86 6.69
N VAL A 83 -8.19 20.71 6.72
CA VAL A 83 -6.85 20.42 6.19
C VAL A 83 -5.91 20.18 7.37
N ALA A 84 -5.24 19.03 7.37
CA ALA A 84 -4.28 18.67 8.41
C ALA A 84 -2.95 19.42 8.23
N PRO A 85 -2.06 19.46 9.26
CA PRO A 85 -0.78 20.18 9.19
C PRO A 85 0.19 19.72 8.09
N ASP A 86 0.04 18.51 7.56
CA ASP A 86 0.80 18.00 6.41
C ASP A 86 0.19 18.39 5.04
N GLY A 87 -0.88 19.19 5.05
CA GLY A 87 -1.52 19.72 3.85
C GLY A 87 -2.59 18.82 3.24
N PHE A 88 -2.87 17.64 3.81
CA PHE A 88 -3.92 16.76 3.29
C PHE A 88 -5.31 17.18 3.78
N GLY A 89 -6.26 17.24 2.86
CA GLY A 89 -7.67 17.49 3.15
C GLY A 89 -8.35 16.23 3.65
N HIS A 90 -9.22 16.39 4.64
CA HIS A 90 -9.98 15.32 5.28
C HIS A 90 -11.43 15.79 5.42
N THR A 91 -12.36 15.04 4.84
CA THR A 91 -13.78 15.39 4.87
C THR A 91 -14.62 14.16 5.19
N LEU A 92 -15.59 14.27 6.11
CA LEU A 92 -16.45 13.16 6.51
C LEU A 92 -17.92 13.53 6.39
N TRP A 93 -18.71 12.54 5.96
CA TRP A 93 -20.17 12.59 5.92
C TRP A 93 -20.73 11.39 6.66
N VAL A 94 -21.77 11.61 7.46
CA VAL A 94 -22.51 10.54 8.15
C VAL A 94 -23.66 10.09 7.24
N ILE A 95 -23.85 8.77 7.14
CA ILE A 95 -25.01 8.20 6.45
C ILE A 95 -25.99 7.73 7.54
N GLU A 96 -27.11 8.43 7.68
CA GLU A 96 -28.13 8.12 8.70
C GLU A 96 -29.34 7.37 8.13
N CYS A 97 -29.57 7.43 6.82
CA CYS A 97 -30.72 6.81 6.16
C CYS A 97 -30.64 5.27 6.20
N PRO A 98 -31.56 4.58 6.91
CA PRO A 98 -31.52 3.11 7.05
C PRO A 98 -31.58 2.37 5.72
N GLU A 99 -32.33 2.87 4.74
CA GLU A 99 -32.45 2.29 3.40
C GLU A 99 -31.13 2.38 2.63
N THR A 100 -30.40 3.49 2.78
CA THR A 100 -29.08 3.67 2.17
C THR A 100 -28.08 2.73 2.82
N ILE A 101 -28.06 2.65 4.15
CA ILE A 101 -27.19 1.71 4.90
C ILE A 101 -27.46 0.27 4.47
N LYS A 102 -28.72 -0.13 4.40
CA LYS A 102 -29.12 -1.47 3.94
C LYS A 102 -28.61 -1.75 2.53
N THR A 103 -28.78 -0.80 1.60
CA THR A 103 -28.30 -0.94 0.22
C THR A 103 -26.78 -1.11 0.19
N ILE A 104 -26.04 -0.30 0.96
CA ILE A 104 -24.57 -0.43 1.07
C ILE A 104 -24.20 -1.84 1.54
N THR A 105 -24.83 -2.33 2.61
CA THR A 105 -24.57 -3.67 3.15
C THR A 105 -24.84 -4.77 2.13
N GLU A 106 -26.00 -4.72 1.43
CA GLU A 106 -26.35 -5.69 0.39
C GLU A 106 -25.39 -5.63 -0.82
N GLU A 107 -24.84 -4.47 -1.16
CA GLU A 107 -23.83 -4.36 -2.21
C GLU A 107 -22.48 -4.92 -1.78
N PHE A 108 -22.06 -4.70 -0.52
CA PHE A 108 -20.83 -5.32 0.00
C PHE A 108 -20.93 -6.84 0.12
N GLU A 109 -22.11 -7.39 0.42
CA GLU A 109 -22.32 -8.85 0.46
C GLU A 109 -22.10 -9.52 -0.92
N LYS A 110 -22.32 -8.78 -2.01
CA LYS A 110 -22.10 -9.26 -3.39
C LYS A 110 -20.63 -9.20 -3.80
N ILE A 111 -19.80 -8.44 -3.08
CA ILE A 111 -18.38 -8.29 -3.38
C ILE A 111 -17.64 -9.51 -2.79
N PRO A 112 -16.98 -10.33 -3.62
CA PRO A 112 -16.40 -11.59 -3.13
C PRO A 112 -15.24 -11.37 -2.17
N ASN A 113 -14.42 -10.34 -2.42
CA ASN A 113 -13.20 -10.07 -1.68
C ASN A 113 -12.99 -8.57 -1.44
N LEU A 114 -12.45 -8.24 -0.28
CA LEU A 114 -11.83 -6.94 0.01
C LEU A 114 -10.31 -7.10 0.04
N TYR A 115 -9.57 -6.06 -0.32
CA TYR A 115 -8.11 -6.12 -0.43
C TYR A 115 -7.47 -5.15 0.56
N ILE A 116 -6.51 -5.62 1.37
CA ILE A 116 -5.82 -4.74 2.32
C ILE A 116 -4.84 -3.84 1.56
N ALA A 117 -5.13 -2.56 1.40
CA ALA A 117 -4.21 -1.60 0.81
C ALA A 117 -3.10 -1.21 1.80
N ASP A 118 -3.48 -0.94 3.06
CA ASP A 118 -2.57 -0.61 4.16
C ASP A 118 -3.17 -1.08 5.49
N GLY A 119 -2.33 -1.61 6.37
CA GLY A 119 -2.75 -2.08 7.70
C GLY A 119 -2.87 -3.59 7.84
N HIS A 120 -2.03 -4.38 7.16
CA HIS A 120 -1.93 -5.84 7.35
C HIS A 120 -1.78 -6.23 8.84
N HIS A 121 -0.84 -5.59 9.55
CA HIS A 121 -0.64 -5.84 10.98
C HIS A 121 -1.85 -5.41 11.83
N ARG A 122 -2.56 -4.35 11.43
CA ARG A 122 -3.74 -3.83 12.13
C ARG A 122 -4.92 -4.79 11.98
N SER A 123 -5.14 -5.29 10.76
CA SER A 123 -6.16 -6.31 10.47
C SER A 123 -5.92 -7.59 11.26
N ALA A 124 -4.68 -8.10 11.23
CA ALA A 124 -4.30 -9.29 11.98
C ALA A 124 -4.52 -9.12 13.49
N ALA A 125 -4.04 -8.02 14.06
CA ALA A 125 -4.20 -7.75 15.48
C ALA A 125 -5.66 -7.61 15.90
N ALA A 126 -6.47 -6.87 15.12
CA ALA A 126 -7.88 -6.67 15.41
C ALA A 126 -8.67 -7.99 15.33
N ALA A 127 -8.44 -8.78 14.28
CA ALA A 127 -9.08 -10.09 14.11
C ALA A 127 -8.71 -11.07 15.24
N LEU A 128 -7.44 -11.12 15.65
CA LEU A 128 -7.00 -11.97 16.75
C LEU A 128 -7.60 -11.54 18.09
N VAL A 129 -7.65 -10.24 18.39
CA VAL A 129 -8.29 -9.74 19.63
C VAL A 129 -9.80 -9.98 19.61
N GLY A 130 -10.46 -9.83 18.45
CA GLY A 130 -11.88 -10.15 18.29
C GLY A 130 -12.17 -11.63 18.57
N ALA A 131 -11.38 -12.52 17.99
CA ALA A 131 -11.50 -13.96 18.23
C ALA A 131 -11.22 -14.35 19.70
N GLU A 132 -10.24 -13.72 20.35
CA GLU A 132 -9.97 -13.91 21.79
C GLU A 132 -11.18 -13.51 22.65
N LYS A 133 -11.81 -12.38 22.34
CA LYS A 133 -13.00 -11.89 23.06
C LYS A 133 -14.21 -12.79 22.83
N ALA A 134 -14.45 -13.22 21.59
CA ALA A 134 -15.51 -14.18 21.26
C ALA A 134 -15.35 -15.47 22.06
N ALA A 135 -14.14 -16.04 22.10
CA ALA A 135 -13.85 -17.26 22.86
C ALA A 135 -13.99 -17.09 24.38
N ALA A 136 -13.78 -15.88 24.90
CA ALA A 136 -13.91 -15.56 26.32
C ALA A 136 -15.35 -15.18 26.74
N ASN A 137 -16.26 -14.93 25.80
CA ASN A 137 -17.65 -14.56 26.10
C ASN A 137 -18.56 -15.80 26.09
N PRO A 138 -19.04 -16.29 27.24
CA PRO A 138 -19.96 -17.44 27.28
C PRO A 138 -21.34 -17.14 26.67
N ASN A 139 -21.69 -15.87 26.48
CA ASN A 139 -22.96 -15.42 25.89
C ASN A 139 -22.77 -14.93 24.44
N HIS A 140 -21.75 -15.42 23.75
CA HIS A 140 -21.42 -14.98 22.39
C HIS A 140 -22.58 -15.23 21.40
N THR A 141 -23.01 -14.18 20.70
CA THR A 141 -24.09 -14.25 19.68
C THR A 141 -23.59 -14.09 18.25
N GLY A 142 -22.40 -13.50 18.05
CA GLY A 142 -21.85 -13.15 16.73
C GLY A 142 -22.14 -11.72 16.30
N GLU A 143 -22.97 -10.99 17.06
CA GLU A 143 -23.37 -9.61 16.77
C GLU A 143 -22.56 -8.58 17.57
N GLU A 144 -21.72 -9.01 18.51
CA GLU A 144 -20.97 -8.09 19.35
C GLU A 144 -19.92 -7.29 18.58
N GLU A 145 -19.62 -6.09 19.06
CA GLU A 145 -18.71 -5.14 18.41
C GLU A 145 -17.28 -5.66 18.23
N TYR A 146 -16.84 -6.62 19.05
CA TYR A 146 -15.54 -7.29 18.87
C TYR A 146 -15.49 -8.28 17.71
N ASN A 147 -16.63 -8.59 17.09
CA ASN A 147 -16.69 -9.34 15.84
C ASN A 147 -16.43 -8.46 14.62
N TYR A 148 -16.25 -7.15 14.82
CA TYR A 148 -15.96 -6.20 13.77
C TYR A 148 -14.70 -5.40 14.09
N PHE A 149 -13.99 -4.97 13.05
CA PHE A 149 -12.89 -4.02 13.20
C PHE A 149 -12.99 -2.90 12.20
N MET A 150 -12.58 -1.71 12.62
CA MET A 150 -12.77 -0.51 11.82
C MET A 150 -11.88 -0.50 10.58
N ALA A 151 -12.51 -0.30 9.42
CA ALA A 151 -11.83 -0.12 8.15
C ALA A 151 -12.44 1.05 7.37
N VAL A 152 -11.70 1.55 6.40
CA VAL A 152 -12.21 2.42 5.34
C VAL A 152 -11.96 1.74 4.02
N ALA A 153 -13.05 1.40 3.33
CA ALA A 153 -13.03 0.69 2.06
C ALA A 153 -13.25 1.66 0.90
N PHE A 154 -12.32 1.67 -0.06
CA PHE A 154 -12.33 2.56 -1.22
C PHE A 154 -12.55 1.78 -2.53
N PRO A 155 -13.30 2.34 -3.50
CA PRO A 155 -13.32 1.79 -4.86
C PRO A 155 -11.90 1.78 -5.44
N ALA A 156 -11.52 0.71 -6.14
CA ALA A 156 -10.18 0.57 -6.70
C ALA A 156 -9.82 1.75 -7.64
N SER A 157 -10.78 2.25 -8.43
CA SER A 157 -10.57 3.41 -9.33
C SER A 157 -10.23 4.71 -8.59
N HIS A 158 -10.60 4.84 -7.32
CA HIS A 158 -10.29 6.03 -6.52
C HIS A 158 -8.84 6.02 -6.03
N LEU A 159 -8.20 4.85 -5.99
CA LEU A 159 -6.89 4.67 -5.38
C LEU A 159 -5.75 4.90 -6.37
N ASN A 160 -4.64 5.39 -5.81
CA ASN A 160 -3.37 5.51 -6.52
C ASN A 160 -2.30 4.78 -5.72
N ILE A 161 -1.64 3.82 -6.34
CA ILE A 161 -0.42 3.27 -5.79
C ILE A 161 0.74 4.13 -6.31
N ILE A 162 1.56 4.59 -5.38
CA ILE A 162 2.78 5.34 -5.65
C ILE A 162 3.96 4.36 -5.58
N ASP A 163 4.99 4.66 -6.36
CA ASP A 163 6.26 3.95 -6.40
C ASP A 163 6.94 3.89 -5.02
N TYR A 164 7.74 2.86 -4.84
CA TYR A 164 8.61 2.69 -3.69
C TYR A 164 10.04 2.48 -4.19
N ASN A 165 10.85 3.52 -4.09
CA ASN A 165 12.17 3.58 -4.72
C ASN A 165 13.25 2.98 -3.84
N ARG A 166 14.37 2.60 -4.45
CA ARG A 166 15.54 2.00 -3.78
C ARG A 166 16.71 2.97 -3.81
N VAL A 167 17.49 3.00 -2.74
CA VAL A 167 18.80 3.65 -2.74
C VAL A 167 19.82 2.70 -2.13
N VAL A 168 21.03 2.69 -2.68
CA VAL A 168 22.09 1.76 -2.27
C VAL A 168 23.37 2.52 -1.98
N LYS A 169 24.03 2.17 -0.87
CA LYS A 169 25.23 2.85 -0.33
C LYS A 169 26.51 2.62 -1.12
N ASP A 170 26.60 1.52 -1.85
CA ASP A 170 27.77 1.14 -2.63
C ASP A 170 27.38 0.32 -3.86
N LEU A 171 28.34 0.15 -4.77
CA LEU A 171 28.18 -0.64 -5.99
C LEU A 171 28.87 -2.02 -5.87
N ASN A 172 29.00 -2.55 -4.66
CA ASN A 172 29.64 -3.86 -4.41
C ASN A 172 31.06 -3.96 -4.99
N GLY A 173 31.85 -2.88 -4.87
CA GLY A 173 33.24 -2.80 -5.35
C GLY A 173 33.41 -2.43 -6.82
N LEU A 174 32.31 -2.24 -7.57
CA LEU A 174 32.34 -1.80 -8.96
C LEU A 174 32.53 -0.29 -9.07
N THR A 175 33.17 0.15 -10.14
CA THR A 175 33.09 1.54 -10.60
C THR A 175 31.72 1.81 -11.26
N PRO A 176 31.28 3.09 -11.37
CA PRO A 176 30.05 3.42 -12.08
C PRO A 176 30.00 2.87 -13.52
N ALA A 177 31.12 2.92 -14.24
CA ALA A 177 31.21 2.38 -15.61
C ALA A 177 31.00 0.86 -15.65
N GLU A 178 31.70 0.11 -14.79
CA GLU A 178 31.54 -1.36 -14.71
C GLU A 178 30.11 -1.76 -14.28
N PHE A 179 29.48 -0.96 -13.42
CA PHE A 179 28.10 -1.19 -13.01
C PHE A 179 27.12 -1.00 -14.19
N LEU A 180 27.27 0.07 -14.97
CA LEU A 180 26.46 0.30 -16.19
C LEU A 180 26.70 -0.78 -17.26
N ASP A 181 27.93 -1.26 -17.41
CA ASP A 181 28.26 -2.36 -18.32
C ASP A 181 27.53 -3.66 -17.92
N LYS A 182 27.53 -4.00 -16.62
CA LYS A 182 26.79 -5.15 -16.10
C LYS A 182 25.28 -5.01 -16.27
N LEU A 183 24.73 -3.82 -16.03
CA LEU A 183 23.31 -3.55 -16.28
C LEU A 183 22.95 -3.80 -17.75
N SER A 184 23.86 -3.49 -18.68
CA SER A 184 23.64 -3.67 -20.11
C SER A 184 23.49 -5.13 -20.55
N GLU A 185 23.78 -6.11 -19.70
CA GLU A 185 23.48 -7.53 -19.96
C GLU A 185 21.97 -7.77 -20.03
N ASN A 186 21.21 -7.24 -19.05
CA ASN A 186 19.77 -7.47 -18.90
C ASN A 186 18.88 -6.25 -19.23
N PHE A 187 19.46 -5.07 -19.36
CA PHE A 187 18.74 -3.82 -19.62
C PHE A 187 19.28 -3.12 -20.87
N ILE A 188 18.41 -2.36 -21.53
CA ILE A 188 18.82 -1.31 -22.47
C ILE A 188 19.09 -0.06 -21.63
N VAL A 189 20.33 0.41 -21.63
CA VAL A 189 20.79 1.55 -20.81
C VAL A 189 20.97 2.78 -21.69
N GLU A 190 20.33 3.89 -21.32
CA GLU A 190 20.47 5.17 -22.02
C GLU A 190 20.82 6.29 -21.03
N ASP A 191 21.88 7.05 -21.30
CA ASP A 191 22.19 8.29 -20.57
C ASP A 191 21.15 9.37 -20.90
N LYS A 192 20.45 9.86 -19.88
CA LYS A 192 19.43 10.93 -19.97
C LYS A 192 19.96 12.27 -19.45
N GLY A 193 21.22 12.35 -19.04
CA GLY A 193 21.87 13.56 -18.57
C GLY A 193 21.53 13.90 -17.12
N THR A 194 21.54 15.19 -16.78
CA THR A 194 21.38 15.67 -15.40
C THR A 194 19.94 15.96 -15.00
N GLU A 195 19.05 16.08 -15.98
CA GLU A 195 17.63 16.37 -15.76
C GLU A 195 16.89 15.13 -15.25
N ILE A 196 15.90 15.36 -14.39
CA ILE A 196 15.10 14.27 -13.81
C ILE A 196 14.48 13.43 -14.93
N TYR A 197 14.77 12.14 -14.90
CA TYR A 197 14.12 11.14 -15.74
C TYR A 197 13.13 10.35 -14.87
N THR A 198 11.89 10.24 -15.35
CA THR A 198 10.82 9.48 -14.69
C THR A 198 10.56 8.19 -15.46
N PRO A 199 10.36 7.05 -14.79
CA PRO A 199 9.92 5.81 -15.43
C PRO A 199 8.67 6.03 -16.29
N SER A 200 8.72 5.61 -17.56
CA SER A 200 7.64 5.92 -18.52
C SER A 200 6.60 4.82 -18.69
N ALA A 201 6.95 3.58 -18.34
CA ALA A 201 6.08 2.41 -18.44
C ALA A 201 6.59 1.30 -17.51
N LEU A 202 5.79 0.25 -17.34
CA LEU A 202 6.23 -0.99 -16.68
C LEU A 202 7.51 -1.51 -17.35
N HIS A 203 8.46 -1.98 -16.55
CA HIS A 203 9.79 -2.45 -16.97
C HIS A 203 10.76 -1.37 -17.44
N ASN A 204 10.38 -0.09 -17.29
CA ASN A 204 11.29 1.02 -17.40
C ASN A 204 11.61 1.56 -16.01
N PHE A 205 12.89 1.81 -15.75
CA PHE A 205 13.40 2.27 -14.47
C PHE A 205 14.20 3.55 -14.68
N SER A 206 14.32 4.34 -13.61
CA SER A 206 15.20 5.50 -13.58
C SER A 206 16.33 5.26 -12.60
N LEU A 207 17.55 5.13 -13.11
CA LEU A 207 18.76 5.03 -12.30
C LEU A 207 19.38 6.41 -12.17
N TYR A 208 19.64 6.86 -10.96
CA TYR A 208 20.50 8.01 -10.70
C TYR A 208 21.84 7.54 -10.15
N LEU A 209 22.91 7.88 -10.85
CA LEU A 209 24.27 7.43 -10.59
C LEU A 209 25.26 8.49 -11.09
N ASP A 210 26.28 8.80 -10.27
CA ASP A 210 27.40 9.67 -10.66
C ASP A 210 26.97 11.01 -11.31
N GLY A 211 25.97 11.66 -10.71
CA GLY A 211 25.46 12.96 -11.17
C GLY A 211 24.49 12.89 -12.36
N LYS A 212 24.17 11.69 -12.87
CA LYS A 212 23.36 11.50 -14.07
C LYS A 212 22.18 10.56 -13.87
N TRP A 213 21.13 10.81 -14.64
CA TRP A 213 20.01 9.92 -14.82
C TRP A 213 20.24 9.00 -16.02
N HIS A 214 19.89 7.73 -15.83
CA HIS A 214 19.88 6.72 -16.87
C HIS A 214 18.50 6.08 -16.95
N SER A 215 18.01 5.90 -18.17
CA SER A 215 16.88 5.01 -18.43
C SER A 215 17.39 3.59 -18.48
N LEU A 216 16.74 2.70 -17.74
CA LEU A 216 16.95 1.26 -17.85
C LEU A 216 15.64 0.63 -18.33
N THR A 217 15.64 -0.01 -19.48
CA THR A 217 14.49 -0.80 -19.95
C THR A 217 14.85 -2.27 -19.89
N ALA A 218 14.14 -3.06 -19.08
CA ALA A 218 14.40 -4.49 -18.98
C ALA A 218 14.18 -5.17 -20.33
N LYS A 219 15.10 -6.05 -20.72
CA LYS A 219 15.01 -6.77 -22.01
C LYS A 219 13.92 -7.84 -21.94
N ALA A 220 13.28 -8.12 -23.06
CA ALA A 220 12.34 -9.23 -23.15
C ALA A 220 13.01 -10.55 -22.72
N GLY A 221 12.30 -11.34 -21.93
CA GLY A 221 12.80 -12.60 -21.35
C GLY A 221 13.53 -12.47 -20.02
N THR A 222 13.72 -11.24 -19.50
CA THR A 222 14.27 -11.03 -18.14
C THR A 222 13.20 -10.81 -17.06
N PHE A 223 11.93 -10.90 -17.44
CA PHE A 223 10.75 -10.82 -16.58
C PHE A 223 9.70 -11.81 -17.11
N ASN A 224 8.69 -12.12 -16.29
CA ASN A 224 7.64 -13.08 -16.65
C ASN A 224 6.26 -12.45 -16.51
N ASP A 225 5.64 -12.08 -17.63
CA ASP A 225 4.31 -11.45 -17.68
C ASP A 225 3.18 -12.37 -17.16
N GLU A 226 3.40 -13.69 -17.19
CA GLU A 226 2.43 -14.70 -16.73
C GLU A 226 2.55 -14.98 -15.23
N ASP A 227 3.60 -14.47 -14.56
CA ASP A 227 3.78 -14.60 -13.12
C ASP A 227 3.37 -13.29 -12.43
N PRO A 228 2.34 -13.30 -11.56
CA PRO A 228 1.88 -12.13 -10.83
C PRO A 228 2.99 -11.39 -10.06
N ILE A 229 4.04 -12.11 -9.63
CA ILE A 229 5.20 -11.51 -8.94
C ILE A 229 6.34 -11.24 -9.92
N GLY A 230 6.61 -12.16 -10.84
CA GLY A 230 7.68 -12.06 -11.85
C GLY A 230 7.54 -10.87 -12.82
N VAL A 231 6.32 -10.36 -13.00
CA VAL A 231 6.00 -9.17 -13.81
C VAL A 231 6.28 -7.84 -13.08
N LEU A 232 6.59 -7.85 -11.78
CA LEU A 232 6.75 -6.61 -11.03
C LEU A 232 8.17 -6.05 -11.16
N ASP A 233 8.29 -4.73 -11.37
CA ASP A 233 9.57 -4.03 -11.39
C ASP A 233 10.36 -4.16 -10.08
N VAL A 234 9.66 -4.31 -8.95
CA VAL A 234 10.29 -4.65 -7.67
C VAL A 234 11.00 -6.00 -7.71
N THR A 235 10.44 -7.00 -8.38
CA THR A 235 11.04 -8.33 -8.54
C THR A 235 12.20 -8.26 -9.50
N VAL A 236 12.00 -7.65 -10.69
CA VAL A 236 13.03 -7.49 -11.72
C VAL A 236 14.26 -6.77 -11.17
N SER A 237 14.07 -5.65 -10.47
CA SER A 237 15.19 -4.91 -9.87
C SER A 237 15.84 -5.65 -8.70
N SER A 238 15.06 -6.34 -7.86
CA SER A 238 15.61 -7.13 -6.75
C SER A 238 16.50 -8.26 -7.23
N ASP A 239 16.09 -8.91 -8.31
CA ASP A 239 16.78 -10.06 -8.87
C ASP A 239 17.99 -9.61 -9.69
N LEU A 240 17.75 -8.83 -10.75
CA LEU A 240 18.77 -8.57 -11.77
C LEU A 240 19.77 -7.49 -11.36
N ILE A 241 19.41 -6.60 -10.42
CA ILE A 241 20.27 -5.50 -10.00
C ILE A 241 20.77 -5.74 -8.57
N LEU A 242 19.85 -5.84 -7.61
CA LEU A 242 20.21 -5.90 -6.20
C LEU A 242 20.93 -7.21 -5.87
N ARG A 243 20.37 -8.36 -6.25
CA ARG A 243 20.96 -9.67 -5.99
C ARG A 243 22.12 -9.96 -6.93
N ASP A 244 21.91 -9.94 -8.24
CA ASP A 244 22.87 -10.50 -9.19
C ASP A 244 24.11 -9.61 -9.41
N ILE A 245 23.97 -8.28 -9.27
CA ILE A 245 25.08 -7.33 -9.43
C ILE A 245 25.62 -6.85 -8.07
N LEU A 246 24.73 -6.43 -7.17
CA LEU A 246 25.12 -5.79 -5.89
C LEU A 246 25.23 -6.77 -4.71
N ASN A 247 24.86 -8.04 -4.91
CA ASN A 247 24.86 -9.08 -3.90
C ASN A 247 24.07 -8.70 -2.64
N ILE A 248 22.93 -8.04 -2.81
CA ILE A 248 21.95 -7.71 -1.77
C ILE A 248 20.81 -8.73 -1.87
N THR A 249 20.86 -9.75 -1.02
CA THR A 249 19.93 -10.90 -1.07
C THR A 249 18.78 -10.80 -0.06
N ASP A 250 18.98 -10.09 1.06
CA ASP A 250 17.94 -9.85 2.06
C ASP A 250 17.65 -8.35 2.24
N LEU A 251 16.60 -7.90 1.56
CA LEU A 251 16.12 -6.52 1.58
C LEU A 251 15.62 -6.06 2.96
N ARG A 252 15.37 -6.98 3.90
CA ARG A 252 14.86 -6.65 5.24
C ARG A 252 15.97 -6.36 6.24
N SER A 253 17.17 -6.90 6.02
CA SER A 253 18.27 -6.84 6.99
C SER A 253 19.57 -6.23 6.45
N ASP A 254 19.77 -6.19 5.13
CA ASP A 254 20.95 -5.57 4.53
C ASP A 254 20.95 -4.05 4.75
N LYS A 255 22.00 -3.54 5.39
CA LYS A 255 22.13 -2.12 5.77
C LYS A 255 22.64 -1.23 4.62
N ARG A 256 23.01 -1.83 3.48
CA ARG A 256 23.45 -1.12 2.28
C ARG A 256 22.29 -0.58 1.46
N ILE A 257 21.09 -1.11 1.63
CA ILE A 257 19.89 -0.64 0.95
C ILE A 257 19.00 0.16 1.91
N ASP A 258 18.34 1.17 1.36
CA ASP A 258 17.23 1.86 2.00
C ASP A 258 16.14 2.19 0.97
N PHE A 259 14.97 2.60 1.45
CA PHE A 259 13.77 2.74 0.64
C PHE A 259 13.19 4.14 0.75
N VAL A 260 12.78 4.71 -0.38
CA VAL A 260 12.22 6.06 -0.47
C VAL A 260 10.83 5.98 -1.11
N GLY A 261 9.78 6.31 -0.36
CA GLY A 261 8.43 6.38 -0.94
C GLY A 261 8.34 7.49 -1.98
N GLY A 262 7.68 7.21 -3.10
CA GLY A 262 7.59 8.11 -4.26
C GLY A 262 6.93 9.46 -3.96
N ILE A 263 6.20 9.58 -2.85
CA ILE A 263 5.68 10.86 -2.34
C ILE A 263 6.77 11.92 -2.13
N ARG A 264 8.02 11.51 -1.86
CA ARG A 264 9.16 12.44 -1.72
C ARG A 264 9.70 12.94 -3.06
N GLY A 265 9.28 12.30 -4.16
CA GLY A 265 9.69 12.61 -5.51
C GLY A 265 11.12 12.19 -5.85
N LEU A 266 11.45 12.26 -7.13
CA LEU A 266 12.77 11.90 -7.68
C LEU A 266 13.89 12.86 -7.25
N GLY A 267 13.55 14.09 -6.87
CA GLY A 267 14.51 15.04 -6.31
C GLY A 267 15.15 14.55 -5.01
N GLU A 268 14.41 13.83 -4.17
CA GLU A 268 14.96 13.24 -2.94
C GLU A 268 15.98 12.13 -3.25
N LEU A 269 15.73 11.32 -4.28
CA LEU A 269 16.67 10.30 -4.73
C LEU A 269 18.00 10.92 -5.16
N LYS A 270 17.91 11.94 -6.03
CA LYS A 270 19.07 12.72 -6.48
C LYS A 270 19.84 13.32 -5.30
N ARG A 271 19.13 13.95 -4.36
CA ARG A 271 19.74 14.56 -3.16
C ARG A 271 20.52 13.55 -2.31
N ARG A 272 19.99 12.35 -2.09
CA ARG A 272 20.66 11.31 -1.27
C ARG A 272 21.92 10.75 -1.94
N VAL A 273 21.96 10.72 -3.27
CA VAL A 273 23.17 10.32 -3.99
C VAL A 273 24.18 11.46 -4.02
N ASP A 274 23.76 12.68 -4.38
CA ASP A 274 24.65 13.85 -4.46
C ASP A 274 25.28 14.23 -3.11
N SER A 275 24.61 13.92 -1.99
CA SER A 275 25.16 14.14 -0.65
C SER A 275 26.26 13.15 -0.27
N GLY A 276 26.46 12.09 -1.05
CA GLY A 276 27.35 10.97 -0.73
C GLY A 276 26.77 10.00 0.31
N GLU A 277 25.51 10.16 0.71
CA GLU A 277 24.83 9.20 1.60
C GLU A 277 24.63 7.84 0.89
N MET A 278 24.36 7.89 -0.40
CA MET A 278 24.07 6.74 -1.26
C MET A 278 24.95 6.80 -2.52
N ALA A 279 25.33 5.65 -3.07
CA ALA A 279 26.06 5.56 -4.33
C ALA A 279 25.13 5.60 -5.55
N MET A 280 23.91 5.05 -5.42
CA MET A 280 22.91 5.07 -6.48
C MET A 280 21.50 5.15 -5.93
N ALA A 281 20.57 5.58 -6.80
CA ALA A 281 19.15 5.49 -6.56
C ALA A 281 18.43 4.88 -7.76
N LEU A 282 17.41 4.07 -7.50
CA LEU A 282 16.58 3.43 -8.50
C LEU A 282 15.11 3.80 -8.25
N ALA A 283 14.51 4.49 -9.22
CA ALA A 283 13.09 4.75 -9.26
C ALA A 283 12.39 3.66 -10.09
N LEU A 284 11.30 3.13 -9.53
CA LEU A 284 10.53 2.02 -10.11
C LEU A 284 9.24 2.54 -10.73
N TYR A 285 8.69 1.81 -11.70
CA TYR A 285 7.32 2.07 -12.13
C TYR A 285 6.33 1.57 -11.06
N PRO A 286 5.31 2.35 -10.67
CA PRO A 286 4.35 1.95 -9.64
C PRO A 286 3.56 0.69 -10.03
N VAL A 287 3.30 -0.17 -9.04
CA VAL A 287 2.37 -1.30 -9.19
C VAL A 287 0.95 -0.77 -9.40
N THR A 288 0.16 -1.41 -10.25
CA THR A 288 -1.24 -1.04 -10.49
C THR A 288 -2.20 -1.72 -9.50
N MET A 289 -3.42 -1.17 -9.37
CA MET A 289 -4.46 -1.82 -8.54
C MET A 289 -4.80 -3.23 -9.06
N ASP A 290 -4.83 -3.42 -10.38
CA ASP A 290 -5.09 -4.73 -11.00
C ASP A 290 -4.00 -5.75 -10.66
N GLN A 291 -2.73 -5.35 -10.69
CA GLN A 291 -1.62 -6.22 -10.26
C GLN A 291 -1.76 -6.58 -8.78
N LEU A 292 -2.09 -5.62 -7.91
CA LEU A 292 -2.29 -5.89 -6.49
C LEU A 292 -3.43 -6.88 -6.24
N ILE A 293 -4.57 -6.68 -6.91
CA ILE A 293 -5.74 -7.56 -6.82
C ILE A 293 -5.39 -8.96 -7.29
N ASN A 294 -4.74 -9.10 -8.45
CA ASN A 294 -4.33 -10.38 -9.01
C ASN A 294 -3.37 -11.15 -8.08
N ILE A 295 -2.39 -10.47 -7.49
CA ILE A 295 -1.46 -11.08 -6.53
C ILE A 295 -2.20 -11.60 -5.29
N ALA A 296 -3.12 -10.79 -4.77
CA ALA A 296 -3.90 -11.14 -3.59
C ALA A 296 -4.86 -12.31 -3.86
N ASP A 297 -5.50 -12.34 -5.03
CA ASP A 297 -6.43 -13.42 -5.43
C ASP A 297 -5.72 -14.74 -5.75
N THR A 298 -4.51 -14.69 -6.27
CA THR A 298 -3.65 -15.87 -6.45
C THR A 298 -2.99 -16.37 -5.16
N GLY A 299 -3.21 -15.69 -4.03
CA GLY A 299 -2.63 -16.06 -2.73
C GLY A 299 -1.11 -15.81 -2.63
N ASN A 300 -0.55 -15.06 -3.58
CA ASN A 300 0.85 -14.71 -3.60
C ASN A 300 1.14 -13.56 -2.61
N ILE A 301 2.41 -13.44 -2.22
CA ILE A 301 2.89 -12.39 -1.33
C ILE A 301 3.85 -11.50 -2.10
N MET A 302 3.64 -10.19 -2.05
CA MET A 302 4.53 -9.22 -2.64
C MET A 302 5.88 -9.18 -1.92
N PRO A 303 6.96 -8.86 -2.65
CA PRO A 303 8.21 -8.44 -2.04
C PRO A 303 7.99 -7.28 -1.05
N PRO A 304 8.85 -7.13 -0.03
CA PRO A 304 8.72 -6.02 0.91
C PRO A 304 8.84 -4.67 0.19
N LYS A 305 8.09 -3.67 0.69
CA LYS A 305 8.16 -2.29 0.19
C LYS A 305 7.84 -2.20 -1.30
N THR A 306 6.71 -2.78 -1.69
CA THR A 306 6.24 -2.82 -3.08
C THR A 306 5.24 -1.71 -3.39
N THR A 307 4.30 -1.45 -2.47
CA THR A 307 3.23 -0.46 -2.69
C THR A 307 3.31 0.67 -1.66
N TRP A 308 2.94 1.88 -2.10
CA TRP A 308 2.72 3.02 -1.23
C TRP A 308 1.37 3.67 -1.53
N PHE A 309 0.43 3.58 -0.58
CA PHE A 309 -0.84 4.30 -0.64
C PHE A 309 -0.77 5.62 0.12
N GLU A 310 -1.29 6.69 -0.49
CA GLU A 310 -1.38 8.03 0.07
C GLU A 310 -2.67 8.71 -0.43
N PRO A 311 -3.39 9.51 0.39
CA PRO A 311 -3.10 9.86 1.78
C PRO A 311 -3.25 8.74 2.80
N LYS A 312 -2.40 8.71 3.83
CA LYS A 312 -2.57 7.79 4.97
C LYS A 312 -3.83 8.14 5.77
N LEU A 313 -4.59 7.11 6.16
CA LEU A 313 -5.75 7.27 7.04
C LEU A 313 -5.31 7.81 8.41
N ARG A 314 -6.14 8.65 9.03
CA ARG A 314 -5.86 9.26 10.33
C ARG A 314 -6.36 8.39 11.47
N SER A 315 -5.53 8.24 12.49
CA SER A 315 -5.92 7.67 13.78
C SER A 315 -6.82 8.64 14.54
N GLY A 316 -7.80 8.12 15.28
CA GLY A 316 -8.63 8.88 16.22
C GLY A 316 -9.73 9.76 15.60
N LEU A 317 -9.82 9.83 14.26
CA LEU A 317 -10.89 10.58 13.59
C LEU A 317 -12.23 9.85 13.64
N VAL A 318 -12.18 8.52 13.52
CA VAL A 318 -13.27 7.60 13.85
C VAL A 318 -12.69 6.57 14.83
N ILE A 319 -13.48 6.17 15.82
CA ILE A 319 -13.09 5.20 16.83
C ILE A 319 -14.21 4.17 16.93
N HIS A 320 -13.83 2.89 16.85
CA HIS A 320 -14.75 1.77 17.03
C HIS A 320 -14.44 1.08 18.36
N LYS A 321 -15.31 1.24 19.34
CA LYS A 321 -15.18 0.56 20.64
C LYS A 321 -15.55 -0.91 20.51
N LEU A 322 -15.12 -1.72 21.48
CA LEU A 322 -15.37 -3.18 21.48
C LEU A 322 -16.42 -3.62 22.51
N ASP A 323 -17.04 -2.67 23.22
CA ASP A 323 -17.96 -2.89 24.33
C ASP A 323 -19.27 -2.10 24.25
N ASP A 324 -19.40 -1.17 23.30
CA ASP A 324 -20.55 -0.25 23.12
C ASP A 324 -20.96 -0.16 21.65
#